data_AF-C4M7N2-F1
#
_entry.id   AF-C4M7N2-F1
#
_cell.length_a   1.000
_cell.length_b   1.000
_cell.length_c   1.000
_cell.angle_alpha   90.00
_cell.angle_beta   90.00
_cell.angle_gamma   90.00
#
_symmetry.space_group_name_H-M   'P 1'
#
loop_
_entity.id
_entity.type
_entity.pdbx_description
1 polymer ?
#
loop_
_entity_poly.entity_id
_entity_poly.type
_entity_poly.pdbx_seq_one_letter_code
_entity_poly.pdbx_strand_id
1 'polypeptide(L)'
;MPKCFLCGKEVYPAEKVNNDGKIFHNVCFQTYRKQQQIEYKHTKQAEYYKKADVVPAYYRVADKESGEPSRMTAGVDDEAERQRIIDEENKFLQKVAEQNTNKNVAQTTVCECGQLVDNKMNFCPYCGKPMKK
;
A
#
# COMPACT_ATOMS: atom_id res chain seq x y z
N MET A 1 34.80 29.51 15.29
CA MET A 1 33.32 29.57 15.29
C MET A 1 32.77 28.15 15.41
N PRO A 2 31.67 27.90 16.15
CA PRO A 2 30.98 26.61 16.08
C PRO A 2 30.41 26.36 14.68
N LYS A 3 30.49 25.12 14.20
CA LYS A 3 29.95 24.69 12.90
C LYS A 3 28.64 23.93 13.10
N CYS A 4 27.71 24.11 12.17
CA CYS A 4 26.45 23.40 12.15
C CYS A 4 26.66 21.93 11.82
N PHE A 5 26.08 21.02 12.61
CA PHE A 5 26.18 19.57 12.40
C PHE A 5 25.51 19.12 11.09
N LEU A 6 24.48 19.83 10.62
CA LEU A 6 23.73 19.45 9.42
C LEU A 6 24.40 19.94 8.13
N CYS A 7 24.80 21.21 8.07
CA CYS A 7 25.29 21.84 6.84
C CYS A 7 26.78 22.17 6.84
N GLY A 8 27.49 21.98 7.97
CA GLY A 8 28.92 22.23 8.13
C GLY A 8 29.35 23.70 8.13
N LYS A 9 28.43 24.64 7.88
CA LYS A 9 28.70 26.09 7.87
C LYS A 9 28.80 26.64 9.29
N GLU A 10 29.49 27.76 9.42
CA GLU A 10 29.62 28.46 10.71
C GLU A 10 28.25 28.95 11.21
N VAL A 11 28.04 28.83 12.51
CA VAL A 11 26.80 29.23 13.18
C VAL A 11 27.05 30.50 13.94
N TYR A 12 26.35 31.56 13.55
CA TYR A 12 26.36 32.81 14.30
C TYR A 12 25.56 32.68 15.59
N PRO A 13 25.91 33.44 16.65
CA PRO A 13 25.20 33.41 17.93
C PRO A 13 23.68 33.63 17.80
N ALA A 14 23.23 34.44 16.84
CA ALA A 14 21.82 34.70 16.58
C ALA A 14 21.02 33.48 16.09
N GLU A 15 21.67 32.51 15.44
CA GLU A 15 21.03 31.31 14.89
C GLU A 15 21.38 30.04 15.65
N LYS A 16 22.18 30.16 16.72
CA LYS A 16 22.77 29.03 17.44
C LYS A 16 21.71 28.28 18.23
N VAL A 17 21.51 27.02 17.85
CA VAL A 17 20.69 26.05 18.58
C VAL A 17 21.58 24.90 19.03
N ASN A 18 21.53 24.56 20.31
CA ASN A 18 22.22 23.40 20.88
C ASN A 18 21.20 22.29 21.16
N ASN A 19 21.44 21.09 20.64
CA ASN A 19 20.68 19.89 21.01
C ASN A 19 21.62 18.68 21.10
N ASP A 20 21.55 17.89 22.18
CA ASP A 20 22.39 16.71 22.43
C ASP A 20 23.90 16.94 22.18
N GLY A 21 24.42 18.11 22.56
CA GLY A 21 25.82 18.50 22.35
C GLY A 21 26.18 18.89 20.91
N LYS A 22 25.23 18.84 19.97
CA LYS A 22 25.40 19.27 18.58
C LYS A 22 24.88 20.68 18.39
N ILE A 23 25.57 21.44 17.54
CA ILE A 23 25.24 22.83 17.23
C ILE A 23 24.57 22.88 15.86
N PHE A 24 23.50 23.64 15.74
CA PHE A 24 22.72 23.81 14.51
C PHE A 24 22.39 25.27 14.27
N HIS A 25 22.10 25.61 13.00
CA HIS A 25 21.28 26.78 12.69
C HIS A 25 19.82 26.50 13.06
N ASN A 26 19.04 27.52 13.40
CA ASN A 26 17.61 27.39 13.71
C ASN A 26 16.83 26.64 12.61
N VAL A 27 17.04 27.00 11.33
CA VAL A 27 16.39 26.34 10.19
C VAL A 27 16.87 24.89 10.04
N CYS A 28 18.18 24.66 10.17
CA CYS A 28 18.76 23.31 10.07
C CYS A 28 18.20 22.38 11.17
N PHE A 29 18.00 22.91 12.37
CA PHE A 29 17.44 22.14 13.48
C PHE A 29 16.00 21.68 13.20
N GLN A 30 15.16 22.54 12.62
CA GLN A 30 13.79 22.18 12.26
C GLN A 30 13.72 21.06 11.22
N THR A 31 14.59 21.11 10.20
CA THR A 31 14.67 20.06 9.18
C THR A 31 15.14 18.73 9.77
N TYR A 32 16.18 18.77 10.61
CA TYR A 32 16.69 17.59 11.31
C TYR A 32 15.61 16.93 12.17
N ARG A 33 14.88 17.72 12.96
CA ARG A 33 13.80 17.22 13.81
C ARG A 33 12.65 16.59 13.01
N LYS A 34 12.27 17.18 11.88
CA LYS A 34 11.22 16.63 11.01
C LYS A 34 11.65 15.28 10.41
N GLN A 35 12.90 15.16 9.96
CA GLN A 35 13.44 13.91 9.43
C GLN A 35 13.41 12.80 10.49
N GLN A 36 13.86 13.09 11.72
CA GLN A 36 13.79 12.13 12.81
C GLN A 36 12.35 11.69 13.15
N GLN A 37 11.40 12.62 13.11
CA GLN A 37 9.98 12.27 13.34
C GLN A 37 9.42 11.35 12.25
N ILE A 38 9.80 11.57 10.99
CA ILE A 38 9.37 10.72 9.87
C ILE A 38 9.95 9.31 10.05
N GLU A 39 11.24 9.20 10.35
CA GLU A 39 11.91 7.93 10.58
C GLU A 39 11.29 7.17 11.76
N TYR A 40 11.06 7.84 12.89
CA TYR A 40 10.38 7.25 14.05
C TYR A 40 8.98 6.73 13.72
N LYS A 41 8.20 7.46 12.93
CA LYS A 41 6.87 7.02 12.49
C LYS A 41 6.97 5.78 11.61
N HIS A 42 7.89 5.76 10.66
CA HIS A 42 8.11 4.60 9.77
C HIS A 42 8.54 3.35 10.54
N THR A 43 9.48 3.47 11.47
CA THR A 43 9.96 2.33 12.26
C THR A 43 8.87 1.78 13.18
N LYS A 44 8.13 2.65 13.87
CA LYS A 44 7.00 2.23 14.72
C LYS A 44 5.87 1.61 13.93
N GLN A 45 5.55 2.16 12.76
CA GLN A 45 4.56 1.57 11.87
C GLN A 45 5.00 0.19 11.41
N ALA A 46 6.27 0.03 11.01
CA ALA A 46 6.80 -1.28 10.64
C ALA A 46 6.74 -2.27 11.82
N GLU A 47 7.13 -1.86 13.03
CA GLU A 47 7.02 -2.69 14.24
C GLU A 47 5.58 -3.17 14.51
N TYR A 48 4.59 -2.28 14.35
CA TYR A 48 3.19 -2.61 14.59
C TYR A 48 2.65 -3.68 13.62
N TYR A 49 3.08 -3.65 12.36
CA TYR A 49 2.64 -4.62 11.33
C TYR A 49 3.57 -5.84 11.19
N LYS A 50 4.56 -6.02 12.07
CA LYS A 50 5.35 -7.26 12.10
C LYS A 50 4.46 -8.42 12.55
N LYS A 51 4.47 -9.51 11.78
CA LYS A 51 3.87 -10.77 12.22
C LYS A 51 4.62 -11.27 13.45
N ALA A 52 3.90 -11.81 14.43
CA ALA A 52 4.52 -12.40 15.60
C ALA A 52 5.35 -13.62 15.20
N ASP A 53 6.59 -13.72 15.72
CA ASP A 53 7.49 -14.85 15.45
C ASP A 53 6.91 -16.18 15.95
N VAL A 54 6.12 -16.12 17.02
CA VAL A 54 5.45 -17.28 17.62
C VAL A 54 3.96 -17.03 17.62
N VAL A 55 3.22 -17.84 16.85
CA VAL A 55 1.77 -17.89 16.92
C VAL A 55 1.40 -18.96 17.96
N PRO A 56 0.82 -18.60 19.12
CA PRO A 56 0.45 -19.59 20.11
C PRO A 56 -0.55 -20.59 19.52
N ALA A 57 -0.18 -21.87 19.54
CA ALA A 57 -1.06 -22.95 19.12
C ALA A 57 -2.12 -23.20 20.19
N TYR A 58 -3.37 -22.93 19.86
CA TYR A 58 -4.51 -23.20 20.73
C TYR A 58 -5.07 -24.59 20.39
N TYR A 59 -5.01 -25.48 21.37
CA TYR A 59 -5.55 -26.84 21.28
C TYR A 59 -6.95 -26.87 21.89
N ARG A 60 -7.88 -27.61 21.29
CA ARG A 60 -9.13 -27.98 21.95
C ARG A 60 -8.80 -28.89 23.12
N VAL A 61 -9.41 -28.61 24.27
CA VAL A 61 -9.44 -29.57 25.38
C VAL A 61 -10.11 -30.83 24.85
N ALA A 62 -9.46 -31.99 24.97
CA ALA A 62 -9.94 -33.25 24.41
C ALA A 62 -11.35 -33.58 24.91
N ASP A 63 -12.19 -34.10 24.01
CA ASP A 63 -13.49 -34.65 24.40
C ASP A 63 -13.28 -35.95 25.19
N LYS A 64 -14.17 -36.21 26.15
CA LYS A 64 -14.04 -37.34 27.11
C LYS A 64 -13.97 -38.72 26.46
N GLU A 65 -14.39 -38.83 25.20
CA GLU A 65 -14.48 -40.09 24.45
C GLU A 65 -13.31 -40.32 23.47
N SER A 66 -12.67 -39.26 22.95
CA SER A 66 -11.61 -39.36 21.94
C SER A 66 -10.20 -39.21 22.51
N GLY A 67 -10.03 -38.64 23.70
CA GLY A 67 -8.77 -38.62 24.46
C GLY A 67 -7.61 -37.82 23.85
N GLU A 68 -7.69 -37.41 22.58
CA GLU A 68 -6.62 -36.70 21.89
C GLU A 68 -6.99 -35.23 21.63
N PRO A 69 -6.17 -34.26 22.11
CA PRO A 69 -6.40 -32.85 21.87
C PRO A 69 -6.13 -32.48 20.41
N SER A 70 -7.09 -31.83 19.76
CA SER A 70 -6.96 -31.35 18.37
C SER A 70 -6.61 -29.86 18.31
N ARG A 71 -5.62 -29.48 17.50
CA ARG A 71 -5.29 -28.07 17.20
C ARG A 71 -6.47 -27.42 16.46
N MET A 72 -6.97 -26.26 16.89
CA MET A 72 -7.93 -25.56 16.04
C MET A 72 -7.20 -24.76 14.97
N THR A 73 -7.55 -25.02 13.72
CA THR A 73 -7.01 -24.35 12.54
C THR A 73 -8.10 -23.42 12.00
N ALA A 74 -7.81 -22.12 11.93
CA ALA A 74 -8.70 -21.12 11.36
C ALA A 74 -8.35 -20.96 9.87
N GLY A 75 -8.90 -21.86 9.05
CA GLY A 75 -8.59 -21.98 7.62
C GLY A 75 -7.58 -23.08 7.29
N VAL A 76 -7.31 -23.26 5.99
CA VAL A 76 -6.29 -24.20 5.47
C VAL A 76 -4.90 -23.71 5.84
N ASP A 77 -4.28 -24.36 6.83
CA ASP A 77 -2.95 -24.00 7.33
C ASP A 77 -1.82 -24.37 6.36
N ASP A 78 -2.10 -25.20 5.36
CA ASP A 78 -1.15 -25.60 4.34
C ASP A 78 -0.95 -24.48 3.31
N GLU A 79 0.26 -23.93 3.26
CA GLU A 79 0.66 -22.88 2.31
C GLU A 79 0.38 -23.28 0.86
N ALA A 80 0.54 -24.57 0.54
CA ALA A 80 0.24 -25.12 -0.76
C ALA A 80 -1.26 -25.06 -1.12
N GLU A 81 -2.15 -25.24 -0.15
CA GLU A 81 -3.60 -25.17 -0.37
C GLU A 81 -4.06 -23.72 -0.47
N ARG A 82 -3.51 -22.81 0.35
CA ARG A 82 -3.73 -21.36 0.20
C ARG A 82 -3.33 -20.87 -1.18
N GLN A 83 -2.17 -21.31 -1.69
CA GLN A 83 -1.70 -20.89 -3.01
C GLN A 83 -2.65 -21.36 -4.13
N ARG A 84 -3.18 -22.58 -4.03
CA ARG A 84 -4.18 -23.09 -4.99
C ARG A 84 -5.45 -22.25 -5.00
N ILE A 85 -5.95 -21.87 -3.82
CA ILE A 85 -7.14 -21.02 -3.70
C ILE A 85 -6.88 -19.64 -4.34
N ILE A 86 -5.73 -19.02 -4.04
CA ILE A 86 -5.33 -17.74 -4.63
C ILE A 86 -5.23 -17.84 -6.16
N ASP A 87 -4.64 -18.90 -6.68
CA ASP A 87 -4.49 -19.12 -8.11
C ASP A 87 -5.86 -19.32 -8.79
N GLU A 88 -6.78 -20.03 -8.14
CA GLU A 88 -8.16 -20.22 -8.61
C GLU A 88 -8.95 -18.90 -8.62
N GLU A 89 -8.84 -18.10 -7.55
CA GLU A 89 -9.45 -16.77 -7.46
C GLU A 89 -8.90 -15.83 -8.53
N ASN A 90 -7.59 -15.79 -8.73
CA ASN A 90 -6.96 -14.97 -9.77
C ASN A 90 -7.43 -15.38 -11.17
N LYS A 91 -7.56 -16.69 -11.42
CA LYS A 91 -8.10 -17.21 -12.69
C LYS A 91 -9.56 -16.81 -12.89
N PHE A 92 -10.37 -16.80 -11.84
CA PHE A 92 -11.74 -16.31 -11.89
C PHE A 92 -11.79 -14.81 -12.23
N LEU A 93 -10.97 -14.00 -11.56
CA LEU A 93 -10.90 -12.56 -11.79
C LEU A 93 -10.45 -12.22 -13.22
N GLN A 94 -9.49 -12.96 -13.79
CA GLN A 94 -9.08 -12.79 -15.18
C GLN A 94 -10.23 -13.05 -16.15
N LYS A 95 -10.98 -14.13 -15.97
CA LYS A 95 -12.16 -14.43 -16.81
C LYS A 95 -13.23 -13.36 -16.72
N VAL A 96 -13.48 -12.83 -15.51
CA VAL A 96 -14.44 -11.72 -15.31
C VAL A 96 -13.93 -10.45 -16.01
N ALA A 97 -12.64 -10.15 -15.91
CA ALA A 97 -12.03 -9.01 -16.59
C ALA A 97 -12.14 -9.13 -18.11
N GLU A 98 -11.83 -10.28 -18.69
CA GLU A 98 -11.98 -10.57 -20.13
C GLU A 98 -13.43 -10.44 -20.60
N GLN A 99 -14.40 -10.92 -19.82
CA GLN A 99 -15.81 -10.74 -20.13
C GLN A 99 -16.21 -9.26 -20.09
N ASN A 100 -15.66 -8.49 -19.15
CA ASN A 100 -15.93 -7.06 -19.03
C ASN A 100 -15.23 -6.24 -20.12
N THR A 101 -14.01 -6.57 -20.53
CA THR A 101 -13.35 -5.92 -21.68
C THR A 101 -14.12 -6.22 -22.96
N ASN A 102 -14.53 -7.47 -23.20
CA ASN A 102 -15.35 -7.83 -24.36
C ASN A 102 -16.70 -7.10 -24.37
N LYS A 103 -17.35 -6.91 -23.21
CA LYS A 103 -18.58 -6.10 -23.08
C LYS A 103 -18.36 -4.60 -23.31
N ASN A 104 -17.23 -4.04 -22.85
CA ASN A 104 -16.88 -2.64 -23.08
C ASN A 104 -16.48 -2.39 -24.54
N VAL A 105 -15.68 -3.28 -25.15
CA VAL A 105 -15.32 -3.22 -26.58
C VAL A 105 -16.56 -3.29 -27.48
N ALA A 106 -17.53 -4.15 -27.14
CA ALA A 106 -18.82 -4.21 -27.85
C ALA A 106 -19.68 -2.95 -27.67
N GLN A 107 -19.39 -2.10 -26.68
CA GLN A 107 -20.13 -0.87 -26.37
C GLN A 107 -19.36 0.42 -26.71
N THR A 108 -18.19 0.34 -27.37
CA THR A 108 -17.38 1.50 -27.79
C THR A 108 -17.26 1.64 -29.31
N THR A 109 -17.24 2.88 -29.81
CA THR A 109 -17.15 3.28 -31.23
C THR A 109 -16.03 4.31 -31.38
N VAL A 110 -15.46 4.37 -32.58
CA VAL A 110 -14.39 5.32 -32.91
C VAL A 110 -15.01 6.60 -33.45
N CYS A 111 -14.73 7.73 -32.81
CA CYS A 111 -15.10 9.04 -33.31
C CYS A 111 -14.17 9.48 -34.46
N GLU A 112 -14.57 10.45 -35.28
CA GLU A 112 -13.75 11.01 -36.37
C GLU A 112 -12.44 11.64 -35.90
N CYS A 113 -12.37 12.06 -34.64
CA CYS A 113 -11.13 12.54 -34.02
C CYS A 113 -10.16 11.40 -33.64
N GLY A 114 -10.52 10.14 -33.90
CA GLY A 114 -9.71 8.95 -33.63
C GLY A 114 -9.83 8.38 -32.21
N GLN A 115 -10.69 8.95 -31.35
CA GLN A 115 -10.85 8.51 -29.97
C GLN A 115 -11.98 7.48 -29.81
N LEU A 116 -11.78 6.50 -28.93
CA LEU A 116 -12.80 5.53 -28.51
C LEU A 116 -13.77 6.17 -27.53
N VAL A 117 -15.05 6.11 -27.83
CA VAL A 117 -16.15 6.67 -27.02
C VAL A 117 -17.28 5.66 -26.93
N ASP A 118 -18.11 5.73 -25.90
CA ASP A 118 -19.22 4.79 -25.72
C ASP A 118 -20.32 4.99 -26.78
N ASN A 119 -20.85 3.91 -27.34
CA ASN A 119 -21.87 3.85 -28.39
C ASN A 119 -23.20 4.51 -28.00
N LYS A 120 -23.39 4.74 -26.70
CA LYS A 120 -24.59 5.40 -26.14
C LYS A 120 -24.51 6.92 -26.16
N MET A 121 -23.34 7.51 -26.47
CA MET A 121 -23.17 8.97 -26.48
C MET A 121 -23.58 9.59 -27.82
N ASN A 122 -24.37 10.67 -27.77
CA ASN A 122 -24.77 11.43 -28.97
C ASN A 122 -23.71 12.44 -29.43
N PHE A 123 -22.80 12.85 -28.55
CA PHE A 123 -21.72 13.82 -28.83
C PHE A 123 -20.39 13.30 -28.26
N CYS A 124 -19.28 13.57 -28.94
CA CYS A 124 -17.96 13.18 -28.46
C CYS A 124 -17.49 14.11 -27.31
N PRO A 125 -17.11 13.57 -26.13
CA PRO A 125 -16.67 14.38 -24.98
C PRO A 125 -15.33 15.11 -25.21
N TYR A 126 -14.54 14.67 -26.18
CA TYR A 126 -13.22 15.24 -26.46
C TYR A 126 -13.24 16.30 -27.56
N CYS A 127 -14.02 16.09 -28.64
CA CYS A 127 -14.07 17.00 -29.78
C CYS A 127 -15.39 17.78 -29.92
N GLY A 128 -16.41 17.47 -29.10
CA GLY A 128 -17.70 18.16 -29.07
C GLY A 128 -18.60 17.95 -30.30
N LYS A 129 -18.14 17.22 -31.31
CA LYS A 129 -18.90 16.94 -32.54
C LYS A 129 -19.96 15.85 -32.30
N PRO A 130 -21.10 15.88 -33.02
CA PRO A 130 -22.09 14.83 -32.94
C PRO A 130 -21.51 13.51 -33.46
N MET A 131 -21.80 12.42 -32.77
CA MET A 131 -21.46 11.08 -33.21
C MET A 131 -22.35 10.70 -34.41
N LYS A 132 -21.75 10.18 -35.48
CA LYS A 132 -22.49 9.62 -36.62
C LYS A 132 -23.10 8.29 -36.16
N LYS A 133 -24.43 8.24 -36.07
CA LYS A 133 -25.17 6.99 -35.85
C LYS A 133 -25.14 6.10 -37.09
#